data_AF-A0A353HB19-F1
#
_entry.id   AF-A0A353HB19-F1
#
_cell.length_a   1.000
_cell.length_b   1.000
_cell.length_c   1.000
_cell.angle_alpha   90.00
_cell.angle_beta   90.00
_cell.angle_gamma   90.00
#
_symmetry.space_group_name_H-M   'P 1'
#
loop_
_entity.id
_entity.type
_entity.pdbx_description
1 polymer ?
#
loop_
_entity_poly.entity_id
_entity_poly.type
_entity_poly.pdbx_seq_one_letter_code
_entity_poly.pdbx_strand_id
1 'polypeptide(L)'
;MLKTKRQVLSDFRGGMTGEVSDKLLPLSYASVSYNFDCSDGTLKDGTGLKIAKFTDNAVCSFPSSLFAVTGLYFFKKFDATLGKYKDEILAYCSDKKIYSYSLNNSSPVCLNVSFSEKPCGIKYKYDDKDVFLLSGKTEGLYVYDGTTIKKIDDAPNIKDMCIHNERLFVTTQGEGTKLLFSEDFNPFNFSYSLTEGGYIDFQDYRGALQKIVSSMGYLYVFRSFGISRLSAFYDQKQFSVDHLFSSTGK
;
A
#
# COMPACT_ATOMS: atom_id res chain seq x y z
N MET A 1 -20.35 44.86 18.26
CA MET A 1 -19.96 44.41 19.61
C MET A 1 -19.78 42.89 19.54
N LEU A 2 -18.56 42.38 19.40
CA LEU A 2 -18.28 40.94 19.33
C LEU A 2 -18.38 40.35 20.75
N LYS A 3 -19.32 39.43 20.97
CA LYS A 3 -19.44 38.67 22.22
C LYS A 3 -18.34 37.60 22.25
N THR A 4 -17.25 37.87 22.96
CA THR A 4 -16.21 36.86 23.23
C THR A 4 -16.69 35.97 24.37
N LYS A 5 -17.00 34.70 24.08
CA LYS A 5 -17.39 33.70 25.08
C LYS A 5 -16.14 32.93 25.52
N ARG A 6 -15.68 33.13 26.75
CA ARG A 6 -14.56 32.41 27.34
C ARG A 6 -15.04 30.99 27.69
N GLN A 7 -14.53 29.97 27.01
CA GLN A 7 -14.78 28.58 27.38
C GLN A 7 -13.54 28.02 28.09
N VAL A 8 -13.76 27.40 29.25
CA VAL A 8 -12.73 26.68 29.98
C VAL A 8 -12.63 25.31 29.33
N LEU A 9 -11.44 24.96 28.81
CA LEU A 9 -11.15 23.59 28.38
C LEU A 9 -11.28 22.69 29.60
N SER A 10 -12.15 21.69 29.50
CA SER A 10 -12.39 20.76 30.60
C SER A 10 -11.16 19.89 30.85
N ASP A 11 -11.05 19.35 32.06
CA ASP A 11 -10.00 18.41 32.46
C ASP A 11 -10.30 16.95 32.07
N PHE A 12 -11.34 16.71 31.25
CA PHE A 12 -11.80 15.39 30.81
C PHE A 12 -12.08 14.38 31.94
N ARG A 13 -12.28 14.84 33.19
CA ARG A 13 -12.54 13.95 34.33
C ARG A 13 -13.82 13.13 34.21
N GLY A 14 -14.74 13.52 33.33
CA GLY A 14 -15.96 12.77 33.05
C GLY A 14 -15.70 11.44 32.33
N GLY A 15 -14.52 11.26 31.72
CA GLY A 15 -14.21 10.04 30.97
C GLY A 15 -14.98 9.96 29.66
N MET A 16 -15.37 8.74 29.28
CA MET A 16 -16.07 8.42 28.02
C MET A 16 -17.48 7.92 28.32
N THR A 17 -18.47 8.35 27.55
CA THR A 17 -19.85 7.82 27.63
C THR A 17 -20.40 7.57 26.23
N GLY A 18 -21.09 6.43 26.06
CA GLY A 18 -21.77 6.05 24.82
C GLY A 18 -23.30 6.18 24.88
N GLU A 19 -23.86 6.60 26.02
CA GLU A 19 -25.32 6.61 26.25
C GLU A 19 -25.99 7.90 25.75
N VAL A 20 -25.22 8.99 25.64
CA VAL A 20 -25.73 10.34 25.36
C VAL A 20 -25.09 10.85 24.07
N SER A 21 -25.90 11.41 23.18
CA SER A 21 -25.44 11.98 21.91
C SER A 21 -24.33 13.03 22.11
N ASP A 22 -23.31 13.02 21.25
CA ASP A 22 -22.20 13.98 21.18
C ASP A 22 -22.64 15.45 21.27
N LYS A 23 -23.82 15.77 20.75
CA LYS A 23 -24.38 17.13 20.75
C LYS A 23 -24.89 17.59 22.11
N LEU A 24 -25.12 16.66 23.04
CA LEU A 24 -25.65 16.88 24.38
C LEU A 24 -24.58 16.65 25.46
N LEU A 25 -23.38 16.21 25.08
CA LEU A 25 -22.31 15.92 26.03
C LEU A 25 -21.68 17.21 26.59
N PRO A 26 -21.51 17.31 27.92
CA PRO A 26 -20.71 18.36 28.50
C PRO A 26 -19.26 18.26 28.00
N LEU A 27 -18.57 19.39 27.89
CA LEU A 27 -17.16 19.45 27.46
C LEU A 27 -16.22 18.59 28.31
N SER A 28 -16.62 18.14 29.51
CA SER A 28 -15.90 17.26 30.43
C SER A 28 -15.89 15.78 30.05
N TYR A 29 -16.60 15.39 28.99
CA TYR A 29 -16.72 14.01 28.52
C TYR A 29 -16.24 13.87 27.07
N ALA A 30 -15.60 12.75 26.76
CA ALA A 30 -15.22 12.36 25.40
C ALA A 30 -16.30 11.47 24.77
N SER A 31 -16.62 11.72 23.49
CA SER A 31 -17.71 11.02 22.77
C SER A 31 -17.24 9.90 21.84
N VAL A 32 -15.93 9.67 21.67
CA VAL A 32 -15.44 8.85 20.56
C VAL A 32 -14.76 7.57 21.05
N SER A 33 -15.51 6.47 21.08
CA SER A 33 -14.99 5.12 20.86
C SER A 33 -15.36 4.64 19.47
N TYR A 34 -14.38 4.27 18.65
CA TYR A 34 -14.61 3.61 17.36
C TYR A 34 -14.33 2.11 17.51
N ASN A 35 -15.11 1.27 16.82
CA ASN A 35 -15.00 -0.19 16.80
C ASN A 35 -15.36 -0.94 18.10
N PHE A 36 -16.01 -0.29 19.06
CA PHE A 36 -16.49 -0.92 20.31
C PHE A 36 -18.00 -0.75 20.44
N ASP A 37 -18.66 -1.74 21.05
CA ASP A 37 -20.05 -1.63 21.49
C ASP A 37 -20.06 -1.25 22.98
N CYS A 38 -20.80 -0.19 23.30
CA CYS A 38 -20.98 0.34 24.65
C CYS A 38 -22.47 0.45 25.03
N SER A 39 -23.36 -0.20 24.28
CA SER A 39 -24.82 -0.04 24.37
C SER A 39 -25.44 -0.43 25.72
N ASP A 40 -24.72 -1.21 26.53
CA ASP A 40 -25.13 -1.60 27.89
C ASP A 40 -24.18 -1.11 28.99
N GLY A 41 -23.33 -0.12 28.67
CA GLY A 41 -22.36 0.43 29.62
C GLY A 41 -21.13 -0.45 29.85
N THR A 42 -21.03 -1.62 29.22
CA THR A 42 -19.80 -2.42 29.20
C THR A 42 -19.07 -2.26 27.87
N LEU A 43 -17.73 -2.23 27.91
CA LEU A 43 -16.92 -2.22 26.69
C LEU A 43 -16.91 -3.64 26.11
N LYS A 44 -17.59 -3.85 24.99
CA LYS A 44 -17.62 -5.14 24.28
C LYS A 44 -16.83 -5.06 22.98
N ASP A 45 -16.04 -6.10 22.74
CA ASP A 45 -15.53 -6.44 21.42
C ASP A 45 -16.72 -6.89 20.56
N GLY A 46 -17.33 -5.97 19.80
CA GLY A 46 -18.67 -6.26 19.26
C GLY A 46 -19.04 -5.68 17.90
N THR A 47 -18.47 -4.55 17.49
CA THR A 47 -18.86 -3.92 16.21
C THR A 47 -17.65 -3.38 15.47
N GLY A 48 -16.82 -4.31 15.02
CA GLY A 48 -15.76 -4.06 14.05
C GLY A 48 -16.27 -4.10 12.61
N LEU A 49 -15.72 -3.23 11.77
CA LEU A 49 -15.73 -3.27 10.29
C LEU A 49 -17.07 -3.66 9.64
N LYS A 50 -17.89 -2.67 9.26
CA LYS A 50 -18.94 -2.89 8.27
C LYS A 50 -18.31 -3.33 6.94
N ILE A 51 -19.02 -4.16 6.18
CA ILE A 51 -18.68 -4.47 4.78
C ILE A 51 -18.38 -3.15 4.08
N ALA A 52 -17.17 -3.02 3.55
CA ALA A 52 -16.79 -1.84 2.79
C ALA A 52 -17.83 -1.64 1.67
N LYS A 53 -18.27 -0.40 1.46
CA LYS A 53 -19.15 -0.06 0.34
C LYS A 53 -18.35 0.80 -0.61
N PHE A 54 -18.25 0.37 -1.86
CA PHE A 54 -17.79 1.24 -2.94
C PHE A 54 -19.02 1.64 -3.73
N THR A 55 -19.26 2.96 -3.86
CA THR A 55 -20.39 3.53 -4.63
C THR A 55 -21.74 2.92 -4.26
N ASP A 56 -22.08 2.91 -2.97
CA ASP A 56 -23.34 2.39 -2.38
C ASP A 56 -23.65 0.89 -2.58
N ASN A 57 -22.90 0.20 -3.45
CA ASN A 57 -22.94 -1.24 -3.59
C ASN A 57 -22.13 -1.90 -2.47
N ALA A 58 -22.68 -2.94 -1.86
CA ALA A 58 -21.94 -3.75 -0.90
C ALA A 58 -20.75 -4.40 -1.62
N VAL A 59 -19.56 -4.35 -1.01
CA VAL A 59 -18.45 -5.21 -1.43
C VAL A 59 -18.92 -6.65 -1.26
N CYS A 60 -19.08 -7.35 -2.38
CA CYS A 60 -19.43 -8.76 -2.35
C CYS A 60 -18.38 -9.54 -1.57
N SER A 61 -18.88 -10.50 -0.79
CA SER A 61 -18.10 -11.58 -0.22
C SER A 61 -17.35 -12.29 -1.35
N PHE A 62 -16.02 -12.35 -1.28
CA PHE A 62 -15.30 -13.43 -1.94
C PHE A 62 -16.02 -14.73 -1.58
N PRO A 63 -16.29 -15.63 -2.53
CA PRO A 63 -17.06 -16.84 -2.26
C PRO A 63 -16.39 -17.56 -1.08
N SER A 64 -17.02 -17.44 0.09
CA SER A 64 -16.49 -17.88 1.38
C SER A 64 -16.38 -19.40 1.46
N SER A 65 -16.79 -20.11 0.41
CA SER A 65 -16.90 -21.55 0.35
C SER A 65 -15.62 -22.27 -0.09
N LEU A 66 -14.59 -21.58 -0.60
CA LEU A 66 -13.40 -22.28 -1.11
C LEU A 66 -12.06 -21.78 -0.53
N PHE A 67 -11.78 -20.47 -0.50
CA PHE A 67 -10.47 -19.96 -0.07
C PHE A 67 -10.58 -18.65 0.72
N ALA A 68 -9.79 -18.51 1.79
CA ALA A 68 -9.74 -17.30 2.60
C ALA A 68 -8.89 -16.22 1.93
N VAL A 69 -9.34 -14.96 1.94
CA VAL A 69 -8.55 -13.84 1.43
C VAL A 69 -7.47 -13.48 2.46
N THR A 70 -6.21 -13.54 2.04
CA THR A 70 -5.02 -13.26 2.86
C THR A 70 -4.27 -12.01 2.41
N GLY A 71 -4.60 -11.46 1.23
CA GLY A 71 -4.10 -10.18 0.75
C GLY A 71 -5.10 -9.48 -0.17
N LEU A 72 -5.14 -8.15 -0.11
CA LEU A 72 -5.99 -7.32 -0.96
C LEU A 72 -5.17 -6.20 -1.58
N TYR A 73 -5.43 -5.92 -2.85
CA TYR A 73 -4.85 -4.84 -3.61
C TYR A 73 -5.94 -4.09 -4.38
N PHE A 74 -5.81 -2.78 -4.46
CA PHE A 74 -6.76 -1.94 -5.17
C PHE A 74 -6.18 -1.51 -6.52
N PHE A 75 -6.84 -1.91 -7.60
CA PHE A 75 -6.45 -1.58 -8.96
C PHE A 75 -7.44 -0.55 -9.54
N LYS A 76 -7.09 0.72 -9.37
CA LYS A 76 -7.85 1.84 -9.96
C LYS A 76 -7.52 1.94 -11.45
N LYS A 77 -8.50 1.77 -12.32
CA LYS A 77 -8.29 1.73 -13.78
C LYS A 77 -9.26 2.66 -14.49
N PHE A 78 -8.75 3.52 -15.36
CA PHE A 78 -9.58 4.36 -16.21
C PHE A 78 -9.77 3.75 -17.59
N ASP A 79 -11.03 3.53 -17.98
CA ASP A 79 -11.40 3.13 -19.34
C ASP A 79 -11.64 4.40 -20.17
N ALA A 80 -10.65 4.79 -20.97
CA ALA A 80 -10.72 5.98 -21.80
C ALA A 80 -11.82 5.90 -22.88
N THR A 81 -12.12 4.70 -23.37
CA THR A 81 -13.16 4.47 -24.39
C THR A 81 -14.56 4.73 -23.83
N LEU A 82 -14.81 4.32 -22.59
CA LEU A 82 -16.10 4.54 -21.91
C LEU A 82 -16.15 5.81 -21.06
N GLY A 83 -15.02 6.49 -20.87
CA GLY A 83 -14.88 7.67 -20.02
C GLY A 83 -15.21 7.40 -18.55
N LYS A 84 -14.96 6.17 -18.06
CA LYS A 84 -15.37 5.72 -16.72
C LYS A 84 -14.28 4.91 -16.02
N TYR A 85 -14.28 4.96 -14.70
CA TYR A 85 -13.45 4.07 -13.89
C TYR A 85 -14.01 2.65 -13.88
N LYS A 86 -13.13 1.67 -14.10
CA LYS A 86 -13.38 0.22 -14.02
C LYS A 86 -12.47 -0.37 -12.96
N ASP A 87 -12.67 0.10 -11.73
CA ASP A 87 -11.83 -0.30 -10.62
C ASP A 87 -12.03 -1.77 -10.26
N GLU A 88 -10.92 -2.41 -9.90
CA GLU A 88 -10.86 -3.83 -9.57
C GLU A 88 -10.17 -4.02 -8.22
N ILE A 89 -10.58 -5.05 -7.50
CA ILE A 89 -9.90 -5.56 -6.33
C ILE A 89 -9.17 -6.82 -6.76
N LEU A 90 -7.87 -6.88 -6.49
CA LEU A 90 -7.11 -8.11 -6.60
C LEU A 90 -7.01 -8.74 -5.22
N ALA A 91 -7.35 -10.02 -5.11
CA ALA A 91 -7.25 -10.77 -3.88
C ALA A 91 -6.24 -11.91 -4.02
N TYR A 92 -5.33 -11.97 -3.06
CA TYR A 92 -4.51 -13.14 -2.81
C TYR A 92 -5.25 -14.03 -1.82
N CYS A 93 -5.43 -15.30 -2.19
CA CYS A 93 -6.23 -16.26 -1.44
C CYS A 93 -5.37 -17.39 -0.85
N SER A 94 -5.94 -18.15 0.08
CA SER A 94 -5.26 -19.25 0.78
C SER A 94 -4.81 -20.40 -0.13
N ASP A 95 -5.34 -20.50 -1.35
CA ASP A 95 -4.86 -21.40 -2.40
C ASP A 95 -3.63 -20.89 -3.15
N LYS A 96 -3.05 -19.78 -2.67
CA LYS A 96 -1.86 -19.12 -3.20
C LYS A 96 -2.07 -18.43 -4.55
N LYS A 97 -3.32 -18.23 -4.99
CA LYS A 97 -3.62 -17.60 -6.29
C LYS A 97 -4.10 -16.16 -6.15
N ILE A 98 -4.04 -15.45 -7.28
CA ILE A 98 -4.64 -14.11 -7.42
C ILE A 98 -5.97 -14.21 -8.16
N TYR A 99 -6.97 -13.55 -7.61
CA TYR A 99 -8.29 -13.36 -8.20
C TYR A 99 -8.52 -11.88 -8.47
N SER A 100 -9.00 -11.51 -9.66
CA SER A 100 -9.51 -10.16 -9.91
C SER A 100 -11.01 -10.11 -9.68
N TYR A 101 -11.46 -9.02 -9.09
CA TYR A 101 -12.86 -8.75 -8.84
C TYR A 101 -13.18 -7.34 -9.31
N SER A 102 -13.90 -7.23 -10.41
CA SER A 102 -14.45 -5.95 -10.85
C SER A 102 -15.61 -5.57 -9.95
N LEU A 103 -15.62 -4.32 -9.49
CA LEU A 103 -16.74 -3.79 -8.69
C LEU A 103 -18.09 -3.84 -9.43
N ASN A 104 -18.06 -4.01 -10.75
CA ASN A 104 -19.25 -4.16 -11.59
C ASN A 104 -19.62 -5.62 -11.90
N ASN A 105 -18.76 -6.59 -11.57
CA ASN A 105 -19.00 -8.01 -11.82
C ASN A 105 -19.50 -8.72 -10.55
N SER A 106 -20.31 -9.76 -10.76
CA SER A 106 -20.84 -10.55 -9.64
C SER A 106 -19.87 -11.59 -9.09
N SER A 107 -18.84 -11.99 -9.86
CA SER A 107 -17.96 -13.11 -9.49
C SER A 107 -16.48 -12.80 -9.72
N PRO A 108 -15.57 -13.23 -8.82
CA PRO A 108 -14.13 -13.10 -9.01
C PRO A 108 -13.62 -14.02 -10.12
N VAL A 109 -12.60 -13.57 -10.85
CA VAL A 109 -11.94 -14.29 -11.94
C VAL A 109 -10.53 -14.69 -11.47
N CYS A 110 -10.22 -15.98 -11.54
CA CYS A 110 -8.87 -16.48 -11.24
C CYS A 110 -7.90 -16.05 -12.35
N LEU A 111 -6.81 -15.36 -11.98
CA LEU A 111 -5.78 -14.94 -12.93
C LEU A 111 -4.79 -16.05 -13.29
N ASN A 112 -4.94 -17.24 -12.69
CA ASN A 112 -4.09 -18.43 -12.91
C ASN A 112 -2.58 -18.18 -12.67
N VAL A 113 -2.26 -17.23 -11.79
CA VAL A 113 -0.91 -17.05 -11.23
C VAL A 113 -0.90 -17.45 -9.78
N SER A 114 0.23 -18.00 -9.32
CA SER A 114 0.41 -18.47 -7.95
C SER A 114 1.66 -17.85 -7.33
N PHE A 115 1.58 -17.49 -6.05
CA PHE A 115 2.70 -16.98 -5.26
C PHE A 115 2.83 -17.76 -3.96
N SER A 116 4.04 -18.20 -3.63
CA SER A 116 4.34 -18.99 -2.42
C SER A 116 3.90 -18.30 -1.12
N GLU A 117 3.98 -16.97 -1.10
CA GLU A 117 3.54 -16.07 -0.04
C GLU A 117 2.78 -14.87 -0.63
N LYS A 118 2.20 -14.03 0.23
CA LYS A 118 1.51 -12.81 -0.18
C LYS A 118 2.46 -11.90 -0.99
N PRO A 119 2.20 -11.64 -2.29
CA PRO A 119 3.08 -10.83 -3.11
C PRO A 119 3.06 -9.36 -2.68
N CYS A 120 4.10 -8.61 -3.05
CA CYS A 120 4.03 -7.16 -3.07
C CYS A 120 3.37 -6.71 -4.39
N GLY A 121 2.69 -5.57 -4.38
CA GLY A 121 2.04 -5.10 -5.60
C GLY A 121 1.70 -3.62 -5.56
N ILE A 122 1.77 -3.00 -6.73
CA ILE A 122 1.55 -1.56 -6.91
C ILE A 122 0.90 -1.29 -8.26
N LYS A 123 0.07 -0.26 -8.33
CA LYS A 123 -0.45 0.25 -9.60
C LYS A 123 0.59 1.12 -10.27
N TYR A 124 0.80 0.95 -11.57
CA TYR A 124 1.67 1.78 -12.40
C TYR A 124 0.93 2.26 -13.65
N LYS A 125 1.33 3.40 -14.23
CA LYS A 125 0.81 3.87 -15.52
C LYS A 125 1.88 3.67 -16.59
N TYR A 126 1.71 2.66 -17.45
CA TYR A 126 2.67 2.28 -18.49
C TYR A 126 2.04 2.46 -19.87
N ASP A 127 2.70 3.18 -20.78
CA ASP A 127 2.20 3.44 -22.13
C ASP A 127 0.73 3.92 -22.15
N ASP A 128 0.46 4.92 -21.31
CA ASP A 128 -0.86 5.50 -21.06
C ASP A 128 -1.97 4.56 -20.54
N LYS A 129 -1.61 3.33 -20.14
CA LYS A 129 -2.53 2.35 -19.56
C LYS A 129 -2.24 2.14 -18.08
N ASP A 130 -3.30 2.09 -17.28
CA ASP A 130 -3.18 1.61 -15.90
C ASP A 130 -2.87 0.11 -15.92
N VAL A 131 -1.78 -0.29 -15.28
CA VAL A 131 -1.39 -1.69 -15.06
C VAL A 131 -1.17 -1.95 -13.57
N PHE A 132 -1.28 -3.21 -13.17
CA PHE A 132 -0.99 -3.63 -11.81
C PHE A 132 0.21 -4.57 -11.80
N LEU A 133 1.24 -4.20 -11.03
CA LEU A 133 2.46 -4.96 -10.87
C LEU A 133 2.34 -5.85 -9.64
N LEU A 134 2.73 -7.12 -9.77
CA LEU A 134 2.75 -8.10 -8.68
C LEU A 134 4.07 -8.83 -8.69
N SER A 135 4.71 -8.98 -7.53
CA SER A 135 5.92 -9.80 -7.44
C SER A 135 5.99 -10.52 -6.11
N GLY A 136 6.48 -11.74 -6.18
CA GLY A 136 6.79 -12.55 -5.01
C GLY A 136 8.29 -12.69 -4.81
N LYS A 137 8.65 -13.37 -3.72
CA LYS A 137 10.05 -13.59 -3.35
C LYS A 137 10.81 -14.44 -4.37
N THR A 138 10.12 -15.29 -5.13
CA THR A 138 10.75 -16.27 -6.04
C THR A 138 10.10 -16.35 -7.42
N GLU A 139 8.93 -15.75 -7.60
CA GLU A 139 8.10 -15.94 -8.78
C GLU A 139 8.41 -14.95 -9.93
N GLY A 140 9.17 -13.89 -9.65
CA GLY A 140 9.46 -12.79 -10.58
C GLY A 140 8.41 -11.67 -10.53
N LEU A 141 8.49 -10.75 -11.49
CA LEU A 141 7.54 -9.66 -11.67
C LEU A 141 6.46 -10.06 -12.68
N TYR A 142 5.21 -9.80 -12.34
CA TYR A 142 4.05 -9.95 -13.20
C TYR A 142 3.39 -8.59 -13.44
N VAL A 143 2.88 -8.39 -14.65
CA VAL A 143 2.05 -7.25 -15.03
C VAL A 143 0.65 -7.73 -15.37
N TYR A 144 -0.36 -7.09 -14.80
CA TYR A 144 -1.76 -7.29 -15.11
C TYR A 144 -2.34 -6.02 -15.74
N ASP A 145 -2.92 -6.13 -16.93
CA ASP A 145 -3.52 -5.00 -17.67
C ASP A 145 -5.03 -4.84 -17.44
N GLY A 146 -5.62 -5.63 -16.54
CA GLY A 146 -7.07 -5.70 -16.33
C GLY A 146 -7.77 -6.77 -17.17
N THR A 147 -7.05 -7.45 -18.05
CA THR A 147 -7.55 -8.55 -18.89
C THR A 147 -6.61 -9.74 -18.83
N THR A 148 -5.32 -9.51 -19.04
CA THR A 148 -4.27 -10.53 -19.08
C THR A 148 -3.19 -10.24 -18.06
N ILE A 149 -2.63 -11.31 -17.48
CA ILE A 149 -1.47 -11.25 -16.60
C ILE A 149 -0.29 -11.95 -17.29
N LYS A 150 0.88 -11.32 -17.26
CA LYS A 150 2.09 -11.81 -17.92
C LYS A 150 3.29 -11.67 -16.99
N LYS A 151 4.20 -12.63 -17.06
CA LYS A 151 5.50 -12.57 -16.37
C LYS A 151 6.48 -11.73 -17.18
N ILE A 152 7.32 -10.97 -16.49
CA ILE A 152 8.45 -10.23 -17.04
C ILE A 152 9.72 -11.03 -16.75
N ASP A 153 10.42 -11.47 -17.79
CA ASP A 153 11.49 -12.47 -17.66
C ASP A 153 12.76 -11.89 -17.01
N ASP A 154 13.15 -10.67 -17.38
CA ASP A 154 14.40 -10.04 -16.93
C ASP A 154 14.24 -9.16 -15.68
N ALA A 155 13.09 -9.21 -15.03
CA ALA A 155 12.84 -8.43 -13.82
C ALA A 155 13.32 -9.17 -12.56
N PRO A 156 13.87 -8.44 -11.56
CA PRO A 156 14.31 -9.06 -10.31
C PRO A 156 13.12 -9.66 -9.52
N ASN A 157 13.43 -10.57 -8.60
CA ASN A 157 12.47 -11.00 -7.57
C ASN A 157 12.30 -9.90 -6.52
N ILE A 158 11.11 -9.32 -6.43
CA ILE A 158 10.88 -8.12 -5.62
C ILE A 158 10.23 -8.49 -4.29
N LYS A 159 10.84 -8.01 -3.21
CA LYS A 159 10.34 -8.12 -1.85
C LYS A 159 9.38 -6.98 -1.51
N ASP A 160 9.73 -5.77 -1.91
CA ASP A 160 8.92 -4.56 -1.72
C ASP A 160 9.17 -3.58 -2.85
N MET A 161 8.14 -2.83 -3.24
CA MET A 161 8.16 -1.92 -4.39
C MET A 161 7.48 -0.59 -4.06
N CYS A 162 7.99 0.50 -4.65
CA CYS A 162 7.41 1.82 -4.51
C CYS A 162 7.64 2.65 -5.78
N ILE A 163 6.67 3.49 -6.13
CA ILE A 163 6.81 4.45 -7.23
C ILE A 163 7.22 5.80 -6.66
N HIS A 164 8.25 6.39 -7.26
CA HIS A 164 8.71 7.74 -6.94
C HIS A 164 9.19 8.42 -8.24
N ASN A 165 8.61 9.57 -8.56
CA ASN A 165 8.93 10.34 -9.76
C ASN A 165 8.97 9.49 -11.05
N GLU A 166 7.88 8.74 -11.30
CA GLU A 166 7.69 7.88 -12.49
C GLU A 166 8.66 6.69 -12.61
N ARG A 167 9.53 6.45 -11.62
CA ARG A 167 10.39 5.27 -11.54
C ARG A 167 9.88 4.27 -10.51
N LEU A 168 10.07 2.99 -10.81
CA LEU A 168 9.80 1.91 -9.88
C LEU A 168 11.09 1.62 -9.08
N PHE A 169 11.05 1.84 -7.78
CA PHE A 169 12.09 1.44 -6.84
C PHE A 169 11.71 0.11 -6.20
N VAL A 170 12.69 -0.78 -6.03
CA VAL A 170 12.46 -2.13 -5.53
C VAL A 170 13.57 -2.61 -4.60
N THR A 171 13.20 -3.40 -3.60
CA THR A 171 14.13 -4.20 -2.78
C THR A 171 14.03 -5.66 -3.18
N THR A 172 15.14 -6.40 -3.15
CA THR A 172 15.19 -7.82 -3.55
C THR A 172 15.53 -8.71 -2.36
N GLN A 173 15.27 -10.02 -2.47
CA GLN A 173 15.64 -10.99 -1.43
C GLN A 173 17.15 -11.30 -1.41
N GLY A 174 17.81 -11.28 -2.57
CA GLY A 174 19.22 -11.68 -2.71
C GLY A 174 20.23 -10.58 -2.44
N GLU A 175 19.86 -9.32 -2.67
CA GLU A 175 20.77 -8.17 -2.54
C GLU A 175 20.30 -7.24 -1.42
N GLY A 176 20.50 -7.68 -0.18
CA GLY A 176 19.96 -7.00 1.00
C GLY A 176 20.37 -5.54 1.17
N THR A 177 21.46 -5.06 0.55
CA THR A 177 21.93 -3.67 0.65
C THR A 177 21.60 -2.82 -0.57
N LYS A 178 21.11 -3.41 -1.66
CA LYS A 178 20.88 -2.68 -2.91
C LYS A 178 19.42 -2.33 -3.09
N LEU A 179 19.18 -1.07 -3.40
CA LEU A 179 17.91 -0.57 -3.88
C LEU A 179 17.99 -0.48 -5.40
N LEU A 180 17.22 -1.32 -6.10
CA LEU A 180 17.16 -1.27 -7.56
C LEU A 180 16.10 -0.24 -7.98
N PHE A 181 16.31 0.38 -9.13
CA PHE A 181 15.35 1.29 -9.74
C PHE A 181 15.24 1.03 -11.24
N SER A 182 14.03 1.18 -11.77
CA SER A 182 13.77 1.05 -13.19
C SER A 182 14.15 2.33 -13.97
N GLU A 183 14.19 2.20 -15.28
CA GLU A 183 14.05 3.32 -16.21
C GLU A 183 12.77 4.12 -15.91
N ASP A 184 12.81 5.43 -16.17
CA ASP A 184 11.64 6.29 -16.05
C ASP A 184 10.58 5.88 -17.08
N PHE A 185 9.32 5.91 -16.65
CA PHE A 185 8.17 5.50 -17.48
C PHE A 185 8.17 4.03 -17.95
N ASN A 186 9.19 3.24 -17.60
CA ASN A 186 9.31 1.83 -17.97
C ASN A 186 9.65 0.98 -16.73
N PRO A 187 8.65 0.36 -16.07
CA PRO A 187 8.84 -0.39 -14.83
C PRO A 187 9.49 -1.77 -15.06
N PHE A 188 9.84 -2.12 -16.30
CA PHE A 188 10.38 -3.43 -16.67
C PHE A 188 11.89 -3.39 -16.96
N ASN A 189 12.44 -2.20 -17.23
CA ASN A 189 13.85 -2.04 -17.54
C ASN A 189 14.67 -1.67 -16.29
N PHE A 190 15.41 -2.63 -15.75
CA PHE A 190 16.36 -2.44 -14.64
C PHE A 190 17.81 -2.46 -15.10
N SER A 191 18.05 -2.39 -16.41
CA SER A 191 19.39 -2.47 -16.99
C SER A 191 20.27 -1.37 -16.45
N TYR A 192 21.46 -1.74 -15.97
CA TYR A 192 22.41 -0.81 -15.38
C TYR A 192 22.97 0.12 -16.46
N SER A 193 22.58 1.38 -16.43
CA SER A 193 23.16 2.42 -17.27
C SER A 193 23.03 3.80 -16.63
N LEU A 194 23.67 4.80 -17.22
CA LEU A 194 23.60 6.19 -16.75
C LEU A 194 22.25 6.87 -17.03
N THR A 195 21.39 6.25 -17.83
CA THR A 195 20.14 6.86 -18.32
C THR A 195 18.91 6.01 -18.05
N GLU A 196 19.05 4.69 -17.95
CA GLU A 196 17.92 3.75 -17.82
C GLU A 196 17.68 3.36 -16.34
N GLY A 197 17.84 2.09 -16.00
CA GLY A 197 17.74 1.58 -14.64
C GLY A 197 19.10 1.52 -13.94
N GLY A 198 19.09 1.03 -12.71
CA GLY A 198 20.30 0.87 -11.93
C GLY A 198 20.03 0.47 -10.49
N TYR A 199 21.03 0.68 -9.64
CA TYR A 199 20.93 0.41 -8.22
C TYR A 199 21.68 1.45 -7.41
N ILE A 200 21.25 1.61 -6.15
CA ILE A 200 21.94 2.36 -5.11
C ILE A 200 22.36 1.33 -4.06
N ASP A 201 23.65 1.21 -3.82
CA ASP A 201 24.19 0.29 -2.82
C ASP A 201 24.41 1.00 -1.48
N PHE A 202 23.73 0.50 -0.45
CA PHE A 202 23.82 1.01 0.91
C PHE A 202 24.85 0.21 1.72
N GLN A 203 26.13 0.36 1.39
CA GLN A 203 27.25 -0.37 2.01
C GLN A 203 27.61 0.11 3.43
N ASP A 204 26.62 0.34 4.29
CA ASP A 204 26.81 0.74 5.68
C ASP A 204 26.29 -0.31 6.67
N TYR A 205 26.51 -0.06 7.97
CA TYR A 205 26.16 -0.98 9.05
C TYR A 205 24.66 -1.00 9.41
N ARG A 206 23.77 -0.29 8.69
CA ARG A 206 22.33 -0.20 9.03
C ARG A 206 21.51 -1.40 8.55
N GLY A 207 22.18 -2.39 7.96
CA GLY A 207 21.61 -3.68 7.59
C GLY A 207 20.73 -3.65 6.34
N ALA A 208 19.97 -4.73 6.17
CA ALA A 208 19.24 -5.01 4.94
C ALA A 208 18.02 -4.10 4.75
N LEU A 209 17.67 -3.82 3.49
CA LEU A 209 16.50 -3.06 3.09
C LEU A 209 15.22 -3.89 3.35
N GLN A 210 14.26 -3.29 4.06
CA GLN A 210 13.04 -3.98 4.51
C GLN A 210 11.80 -3.43 3.82
N LYS A 211 11.69 -2.11 3.69
CA LYS A 211 10.52 -1.44 3.15
C LYS A 211 10.90 -0.10 2.51
N ILE A 212 10.19 0.27 1.45
CA ILE A 212 10.37 1.54 0.75
C ILE A 212 9.07 2.31 0.66
N VAL A 213 9.13 3.61 0.91
CA VAL A 213 7.95 4.49 0.96
C VAL A 213 8.28 5.82 0.32
N SER A 214 7.55 6.19 -0.72
CA SER A 214 7.55 7.52 -1.30
C SER A 214 6.63 8.43 -0.48
N SER A 215 7.17 9.50 0.08
CA SER A 215 6.42 10.45 0.90
C SER A 215 7.10 11.82 0.90
N MET A 216 6.31 12.89 0.89
CA MET A 216 6.80 14.28 1.01
C MET A 216 7.90 14.63 -0.01
N GLY A 217 7.86 14.08 -1.22
CA GLY A 217 8.86 14.34 -2.26
C GLY A 217 10.20 13.61 -2.07
N TYR A 218 10.28 12.68 -1.12
CA TYR A 218 11.45 11.83 -0.90
C TYR A 218 11.09 10.35 -0.92
N LEU A 219 12.09 9.50 -1.13
CA LEU A 219 11.97 8.07 -0.94
C LEU A 219 12.60 7.68 0.41
N TYR A 220 11.82 7.09 1.30
CA TYR A 220 12.29 6.57 2.58
C TYR A 220 12.56 5.08 2.47
N VAL A 221 13.75 4.67 2.90
CA VAL A 221 14.21 3.28 2.91
C VAL A 221 14.35 2.84 4.36
N PHE A 222 13.45 1.97 4.80
CA PHE A 222 13.48 1.35 6.12
C PHE A 222 14.39 0.14 6.08
N ARG A 223 15.35 0.09 6.99
CA ARG A 223 16.43 -0.90 7.05
C ARG A 223 16.40 -1.60 8.40
N SER A 224 17.07 -2.74 8.52
CA SER A 224 17.09 -3.53 9.76
C SER A 224 17.47 -2.70 11.00
N PHE A 225 18.41 -1.77 10.87
CA PHE A 225 18.95 -0.98 11.98
C PHE A 225 18.92 0.54 11.73
N GLY A 226 18.11 1.03 10.80
CA GLY A 226 18.04 2.46 10.49
C GLY A 226 17.02 2.85 9.44
N ILE A 227 16.95 4.16 9.19
CA ILE A 227 16.11 4.75 8.15
C ILE A 227 16.98 5.68 7.32
N SER A 228 16.95 5.50 6.01
CA SER A 228 17.63 6.37 5.04
C SER A 228 16.58 7.12 4.22
N ARG A 229 16.87 8.36 3.88
CA ARG A 229 16.11 9.19 2.96
C ARG A 229 16.90 9.33 1.67
N LEU A 230 16.26 9.06 0.55
CA LEU A 230 16.81 9.26 -0.78
C LEU A 230 16.07 10.42 -1.44
N SER A 231 16.84 11.40 -1.91
CA SER A 231 16.37 12.41 -2.86
C SER A 231 16.59 11.85 -4.25
N ALA A 232 15.54 11.37 -4.91
CA ALA A 232 15.61 10.77 -6.25
C ALA A 232 14.74 11.56 -7.23
N PHE A 233 15.30 12.63 -7.79
CA PHE A 233 14.63 13.47 -8.79
C PHE A 233 14.62 12.78 -10.17
N TYR A 234 14.43 13.52 -11.27
CA TYR A 234 14.38 12.92 -12.62
C TYR A 234 15.74 12.42 -13.11
N ASP A 235 16.81 13.18 -12.85
CA ASP A 235 18.18 12.82 -13.26
C ASP A 235 18.84 11.95 -12.18
N GLN A 236 19.31 10.77 -12.59
CA GLN A 236 20.04 9.84 -11.73
C GLN A 236 21.26 10.48 -11.06
N LYS A 237 21.92 11.44 -11.72
CA LYS A 237 23.11 12.14 -11.17
C LYS A 237 22.78 13.00 -9.94
N GLN A 238 21.52 13.30 -9.72
CA GLN A 238 21.06 14.10 -8.59
C GLN A 238 20.63 13.23 -7.40
N PHE A 239 20.80 11.91 -7.50
CA PHE A 239 20.42 11.00 -6.44
C PHE A 239 21.36 11.19 -5.23
N SER A 240 20.78 11.43 -4.06
CA SER A 240 21.54 11.63 -2.83
C SER A 240 20.86 10.95 -1.66
N VAL A 241 21.66 10.27 -0.83
CA VAL A 241 21.19 9.53 0.34
C VAL A 241 21.61 10.27 1.61
N ASP A 242 20.62 10.56 2.45
CA ASP A 242 20.80 11.06 3.81
C ASP A 242 20.36 10.01 4.82
N HIS A 243 21.09 9.86 5.91
CA HIS A 243 20.70 8.94 6.99
C HIS A 243 19.97 9.71 8.08
N LEU A 244 18.69 9.41 8.28
CA LEU A 244 17.86 10.10 9.26
C LEU A 244 17.99 9.49 10.66
N PHE A 245 18.16 8.17 10.70
CA PHE A 245 18.21 7.44 11.95
C PHE A 245 19.10 6.20 11.82
N SER A 246 19.89 5.96 12.86
CA SER A 246 20.61 4.72 13.08
C SER A 246 20.45 4.31 14.53
N SER A 247 20.07 3.06 14.75
CA SER A 247 20.20 2.46 16.07
C SER A 247 21.56 1.79 16.14
N THR A 248 22.38 2.16 17.12
CA THR A 248 23.48 1.29 17.55
C THR A 248 22.82 0.15 18.33
N GLY A 249 22.69 -1.01 17.70
CA GLY A 249 22.34 -2.23 18.43
C GLY A 249 23.36 -2.47 19.56
N LYS A 250 22.88 -2.93 20.71
CA LYS A 250 23.71 -3.43 21.82
C LYS A 250 24.66 -4.52 21.35
#